data_AF-A0A6I5P629-F1
#
_entry.id   AF-A0A6I5P629-F1
#
_cell.length_a   1.000
_cell.length_b   1.000
_cell.length_c   1.000
_cell.angle_alpha   90.00
_cell.angle_beta   90.00
_cell.angle_gamma   90.00
#
_symmetry.space_group_name_H-M   'P 1'
#
loop_
_entity.id
_entity.type
_entity.pdbx_description
1 polymer ?
#
loop_
_entity_poly.entity_id
_entity_poly.type
_entity_poly.pdbx_seq_one_letter_code
_entity_poly.pdbx_strand_id
1 'polypeptide(L)'
;MSDTIQHSENRLELKESFEATKFIDNLSDPTITVVDFDETLFLRNSTEAYLDSIQPQLLGNILLVVLEKLNIWRWLPKPLRNQESMDWLRVVIATVLFPWTLLIWKNKAKKLAYRYTNPLLLESLQNNPNAKVVVATRGFDFIVKPLLRHMPLQVDRLIGCRFLSGGYDRQLGKEEMLVRQFSEREIRSSALITDSLDDASLLAIAKYPFLVRWPDAKYIRAMSGAYLPFFYLEKVKKPGQNFTATVVIKDYLVALIFACTWLSSMPLFHAAGMVLLTFSFWCIYEIGYFENDLVAEKYEAKPVLSDTYQQYKDRMAVFLPWFVSLVAAIPGIALVLLGNTVTWNTVLDWSLYPRLLEWQTFAVGLGLWVAALIGTRLLFFVYNYLDEITRIWIYPLLQFAKYSGILLVAQVSTVGLALLIAQVFVEWIPYVIYRCGGDRTLLKEQIFRVFIFLLLTVSVVIVQRDAAILLTGQFVAILLWYCARSVSQAKELFRNAHLIWN
;
A
#
# COMPACT_ATOMS: atom_id res chain seq x y z
N MET A 1 -60.39 16.80 8.83
CA MET A 1 -59.36 17.77 9.23
C MET A 1 -58.03 17.04 9.27
N SER A 2 -57.39 17.02 8.10
CA SER A 2 -56.10 16.41 7.83
C SER A 2 -55.28 17.56 7.29
N ASP A 3 -54.66 18.34 8.20
CA ASP A 3 -53.76 19.41 7.80
C ASP A 3 -52.44 18.78 7.39
N THR A 4 -52.30 18.70 6.08
CA THR A 4 -51.10 18.42 5.32
C THR A 4 -49.98 19.34 5.78
N ILE A 5 -49.06 18.82 6.59
CA ILE A 5 -47.75 19.44 6.82
C ILE A 5 -46.98 19.31 5.50
N GLN A 6 -47.20 20.27 4.60
CA GLN A 6 -46.26 20.60 3.53
C GLN A 6 -45.05 21.26 4.21
N HIS A 7 -44.14 20.44 4.74
CA HIS A 7 -42.77 20.90 4.93
C HIS A 7 -42.21 21.17 3.55
N SER A 8 -42.06 22.45 3.23
CA SER A 8 -41.22 22.91 2.14
C SER A 8 -39.84 22.29 2.32
N GLU A 9 -39.50 21.31 1.49
CA GLU A 9 -38.12 20.95 1.21
C GLU A 9 -37.45 22.19 0.60
N ASN A 10 -37.02 23.13 1.44
CA ASN A 10 -35.96 24.07 1.07
C ASN A 10 -34.75 23.19 0.79
N ARG A 11 -34.58 22.81 -0.47
CA ARG A 11 -33.34 22.18 -0.93
C ARG A 11 -32.23 23.12 -0.51
N LEU A 12 -31.32 22.64 0.33
CA LEU A 12 -30.12 23.38 0.70
C LEU A 12 -29.34 23.65 -0.59
N GLU A 13 -29.47 24.87 -1.11
CA GLU A 13 -28.79 25.29 -2.33
C GLU A 13 -27.31 25.52 -2.04
N LEU A 14 -26.47 24.98 -2.92
CA LEU A 14 -25.03 25.23 -2.89
C LEU A 14 -24.80 26.69 -3.27
N LYS A 15 -24.13 27.43 -2.40
CA LYS A 15 -23.80 28.84 -2.63
C LYS A 15 -22.41 28.99 -3.20
N GLU A 16 -22.24 30.00 -4.03
CA GLU A 16 -20.92 30.41 -4.51
C GLU A 16 -20.08 30.98 -3.36
N SER A 17 -18.78 30.72 -3.38
CA SER A 17 -17.84 31.17 -2.34
C SER A 17 -17.86 32.69 -2.11
N PHE A 18 -18.13 33.46 -3.15
CA PHE A 18 -18.26 34.91 -3.09
C PHE A 18 -19.49 35.38 -2.30
N GLU A 19 -20.58 34.61 -2.26
CA GLU A 19 -21.78 34.99 -1.51
C GLU A 19 -21.55 34.96 0.00
N ALA A 20 -20.86 33.91 0.47
CA ALA A 20 -20.54 33.76 1.89
C ALA A 20 -19.56 34.84 2.38
N THR A 21 -18.52 35.11 1.59
CA THR A 21 -17.51 36.15 1.91
C THR A 21 -18.12 37.54 1.86
N LYS A 22 -18.86 37.89 0.80
CA LYS A 22 -19.60 39.15 0.71
C LYS A 22 -20.60 39.33 1.85
N PHE A 23 -21.26 38.27 2.29
CA PHE A 23 -22.14 38.35 3.44
C PHE A 23 -21.37 38.72 4.71
N ILE A 24 -20.24 38.03 4.98
CA ILE A 24 -19.38 38.34 6.13
C ILE A 24 -18.91 39.78 6.06
N ASP A 25 -18.41 40.25 4.92
CA ASP A 25 -17.90 41.62 4.74
C ASP A 25 -18.96 42.69 5.08
N ASN A 26 -20.25 42.39 4.88
CA ASN A 26 -21.36 43.31 5.08
C ASN A 26 -22.08 43.16 6.44
N LEU A 27 -21.56 42.35 7.36
CA LEU A 27 -22.14 42.22 8.70
C LEU A 27 -21.99 43.53 9.50
N SER A 28 -23.12 44.20 9.72
CA SER A 28 -23.19 45.45 10.50
C SER A 28 -23.33 45.22 12.01
N ASP A 29 -23.97 44.11 12.40
CA ASP A 29 -24.24 43.77 13.80
C ASP A 29 -23.36 42.60 14.26
N PRO A 30 -22.89 42.60 15.52
CA PRO A 30 -22.14 41.48 16.08
C PRO A 30 -22.88 40.16 15.95
N THR A 31 -22.37 39.26 15.10
CA THR A 31 -23.02 38.00 14.73
C THR A 31 -22.07 36.85 14.98
N ILE A 32 -22.56 35.81 15.66
CA ILE A 32 -21.80 34.55 15.80
C ILE A 32 -21.69 33.95 14.41
N THR A 33 -20.45 33.77 13.94
CA THR A 33 -20.14 33.17 12.65
C THR A 33 -19.51 31.82 12.92
N VAL A 34 -20.31 30.76 12.78
CA VAL A 34 -19.88 29.37 12.93
C VAL A 34 -19.25 28.92 11.61
N VAL A 35 -17.99 28.50 11.66
CA VAL A 35 -17.21 28.14 10.48
C VAL A 35 -16.72 26.70 10.63
N ASP A 36 -17.01 25.86 9.64
CA ASP A 36 -16.40 24.52 9.58
C ASP A 36 -14.89 24.64 9.36
N PHE A 37 -14.15 23.71 9.96
CA PHE A 37 -12.70 23.72 9.86
C PHE A 37 -12.20 22.99 8.61
N ASP A 38 -12.48 21.69 8.52
CA ASP A 38 -11.94 20.84 7.45
C ASP A 38 -12.66 21.16 6.14
N GLU A 39 -11.90 21.27 5.06
CA GLU A 39 -12.38 21.59 3.70
C GLU A 39 -13.13 22.94 3.55
N THR A 40 -13.27 23.71 4.63
CA THR A 40 -13.82 25.07 4.66
C THR A 40 -12.77 26.13 5.04
N LEU A 41 -12.38 26.24 6.32
CA LEU A 41 -11.35 27.20 6.75
C LEU A 41 -9.93 26.68 6.45
N PHE A 42 -9.73 25.38 6.60
CA PHE A 42 -8.53 24.64 6.22
C PHE A 42 -8.89 23.77 5.00
N LEU A 43 -8.31 24.06 3.83
CA LEU A 43 -8.64 23.45 2.54
C LEU A 43 -8.24 21.96 2.40
N ARG A 44 -8.06 21.27 3.53
CA ARG A 44 -7.69 19.86 3.66
C ARG A 44 -8.45 19.26 4.84
N ASN A 45 -8.47 17.93 4.91
CA ASN A 45 -8.89 17.22 6.10
C ASN A 45 -7.76 17.21 7.16
N SER A 46 -7.98 17.82 8.32
CA SER A 46 -7.00 17.93 9.42
C SER A 46 -6.66 16.59 10.05
N THR A 47 -7.62 15.67 10.12
CA THR A 47 -7.40 14.32 10.68
C THR A 47 -6.46 13.51 9.79
N GLU A 48 -6.69 13.50 8.48
CA GLU A 48 -5.80 12.84 7.53
C GLU A 48 -4.41 13.51 7.51
N ALA A 49 -4.33 14.84 7.57
CA ALA A 49 -3.06 15.55 7.62
C ALA A 49 -2.23 15.23 8.89
N TYR A 50 -2.91 15.04 10.03
CA TYR A 50 -2.30 14.59 11.28
C TYR A 50 -1.80 13.16 11.18
N LEU A 51 -2.63 12.23 10.68
CA LEU A 51 -2.23 10.84 10.50
C LEU A 51 -1.07 10.71 9.50
N ASP A 52 -0.99 11.58 8.49
CA ASP A 52 0.13 11.69 7.56
C ASP A 52 1.45 12.17 8.22
N SER A 53 1.41 12.59 9.49
CA SER A 53 2.60 12.99 10.25
C SER A 53 3.24 11.86 11.06
N ILE A 54 2.62 10.68 11.10
CA ILE A 54 3.18 9.51 11.80
C ILE A 54 4.54 9.16 11.20
N GLN A 55 5.51 8.93 12.09
CA GLN A 55 6.85 8.45 11.73
C GLN A 55 7.21 7.21 12.55
N PRO A 56 7.91 6.22 11.98
CA PRO A 56 8.23 6.08 10.56
C PRO A 56 6.97 5.87 9.70
N GLN A 57 6.90 6.52 8.52
CA GLN A 57 5.72 6.46 7.64
C GLN A 57 5.34 5.02 7.23
N LEU A 58 6.31 4.13 7.05
CA LEU A 58 6.06 2.72 6.72
C LEU A 58 5.17 2.06 7.79
N LEU A 59 5.54 2.21 9.07
CA LEU A 59 4.79 1.62 10.17
C LEU A 59 3.42 2.29 10.35
N GLY A 60 3.36 3.61 10.16
CA GLY A 60 2.09 4.34 10.15
C GLY A 60 1.14 3.84 9.06
N ASN A 61 1.63 3.64 7.83
CA ASN A 61 0.83 3.12 6.73
C ASN A 61 0.35 1.68 7.00
N ILE A 62 1.25 0.79 7.44
CA ILE A 62 0.89 -0.59 7.83
C ILE A 62 -0.21 -0.56 8.90
N LEU A 63 -0.05 0.24 9.95
CA LEU A 63 -1.07 0.39 10.99
C LEU A 63 -2.42 0.78 10.38
N LEU A 64 -2.47 1.86 9.61
CA LEU A 64 -3.74 2.37 9.06
C LEU A 64 -4.44 1.36 8.13
N VAL A 65 -3.68 0.65 7.29
CA VAL A 65 -4.21 -0.42 6.43
C VAL A 65 -4.74 -1.60 7.26
N VAL A 66 -4.03 -1.99 8.33
CA VAL A 66 -4.47 -3.07 9.22
C VAL A 66 -5.75 -2.69 9.95
N LEU A 67 -5.82 -1.47 10.50
CA LEU A 67 -7.02 -0.98 11.19
C LEU A 67 -8.25 -0.98 10.27
N GLU A 68 -8.10 -0.52 9.02
CA GLU A 68 -9.16 -0.51 8.01
C GLU A 68 -9.60 -1.93 7.62
N LYS A 69 -8.65 -2.84 7.37
CA LYS A 69 -8.97 -4.24 7.00
C LYS A 69 -9.63 -5.01 8.13
N LEU A 70 -9.15 -4.86 9.35
CA LEU A 70 -9.71 -5.55 10.52
C LEU A 70 -11.09 -5.01 10.90
N ASN A 71 -11.46 -3.81 10.43
CA ASN A 71 -12.72 -3.16 10.75
C ASN A 71 -12.97 -3.08 12.27
N ILE A 72 -11.94 -2.77 13.06
CA ILE A 72 -11.98 -2.90 14.53
C ILE A 72 -13.09 -2.06 15.20
N TRP A 73 -13.55 -0.97 14.57
CA TRP A 73 -14.68 -0.17 15.06
C TRP A 73 -15.99 -0.96 15.11
N ARG A 74 -16.11 -2.04 14.31
CA ARG A 74 -17.27 -2.93 14.34
C ARG A 74 -17.36 -3.76 15.62
N TRP A 75 -16.28 -3.82 16.41
CA TRP A 75 -16.25 -4.52 17.69
C TRP A 75 -16.66 -3.64 18.88
N LEU A 76 -16.86 -2.34 18.65
CA LEU A 76 -17.32 -1.43 19.68
C LEU A 76 -18.83 -1.63 19.99
N PRO A 77 -19.29 -1.22 21.20
CA PRO A 77 -20.71 -1.23 21.55
C PRO A 77 -21.56 -0.46 20.54
N LYS A 78 -22.84 -0.83 20.43
CA LYS A 78 -23.79 -0.30 19.42
C LYS A 78 -23.76 1.21 19.18
N PRO A 79 -23.70 2.12 20.19
CA PRO A 79 -23.60 3.54 19.88
C PRO A 79 -22.35 3.81 19.04
N LEU A 80 -21.19 3.29 19.45
CA LEU A 80 -19.85 3.44 18.86
C LEU A 80 -19.57 2.59 17.60
N ARG A 81 -20.55 1.83 17.11
CA ARG A 81 -20.33 0.87 16.01
C ARG A 81 -20.57 1.49 14.63
N ASN A 82 -19.94 2.62 14.33
CA ASN A 82 -20.13 3.34 13.07
C ASN A 82 -18.80 3.79 12.43
N GLN A 83 -18.89 4.32 11.20
CA GLN A 83 -17.73 4.77 10.44
C GLN A 83 -17.05 6.00 11.08
N GLU A 84 -17.80 6.85 11.78
CA GLU A 84 -17.24 7.98 12.55
C GLU A 84 -16.28 7.53 13.66
N SER A 85 -16.53 6.36 14.25
CA SER A 85 -15.64 5.78 15.26
C SER A 85 -14.34 5.22 14.66
N MET A 86 -14.29 4.98 13.34
CA MET A 86 -13.06 4.58 12.65
C MET A 86 -11.99 5.67 12.77
N ASP A 87 -12.33 6.92 12.46
CA ASP A 87 -11.35 8.02 12.49
C ASP A 87 -10.86 8.29 13.90
N TRP A 88 -11.75 8.19 14.89
CA TRP A 88 -11.36 8.25 16.29
C TRP A 88 -10.38 7.15 16.69
N LEU A 89 -10.66 5.89 16.34
CA LEU A 89 -9.74 4.80 16.63
C LEU A 89 -8.41 4.94 15.88
N ARG A 90 -8.43 5.38 14.62
CA ARG A 90 -7.20 5.66 13.86
C ARG A 90 -6.34 6.68 14.59
N VAL A 91 -6.93 7.79 15.04
CA VAL A 91 -6.22 8.85 15.76
C VAL A 91 -5.71 8.37 17.12
N VAL A 92 -6.55 7.73 17.93
CA VAL A 92 -6.16 7.27 19.27
C VAL A 92 -5.07 6.21 19.19
N ILE A 93 -5.28 5.15 18.41
CA ILE A 93 -4.32 4.04 18.30
C ILE A 93 -3.00 4.55 17.71
N ALA A 94 -3.04 5.36 16.64
CA ALA A 94 -1.82 5.94 16.07
C ALA A 94 -1.09 6.83 17.08
N THR A 95 -1.81 7.66 17.85
CA THR A 95 -1.18 8.55 18.82
C THR A 95 -0.58 7.79 20.01
N VAL A 96 -1.21 6.71 20.45
CA VAL A 96 -0.69 5.86 21.53
C VAL A 96 0.54 5.08 21.07
N LEU A 97 0.52 4.52 19.87
CA LEU A 97 1.65 3.74 19.32
C LEU A 97 2.82 4.64 18.85
N PHE A 98 2.53 5.87 18.43
CA PHE A 98 3.50 6.82 17.90
C PHE A 98 3.38 8.18 18.62
N PRO A 99 3.67 8.27 19.93
CA PRO A 99 3.40 9.46 20.74
C PRO A 99 4.18 10.71 20.28
N TRP A 100 5.35 10.53 19.69
CA TRP A 100 6.13 11.63 19.10
C TRP A 100 5.44 12.30 17.90
N THR A 101 4.42 11.67 17.32
CA THR A 101 3.57 12.28 16.27
C THR A 101 3.00 13.62 16.75
N LEU A 102 2.69 13.77 18.04
CA LEU A 102 2.23 15.04 18.61
C LEU A 102 3.28 16.15 18.49
N LEU A 103 4.56 15.83 18.68
CA LEU A 103 5.66 16.79 18.57
C LEU A 103 5.92 17.15 17.10
N ILE A 104 5.94 16.15 16.23
CA ILE A 104 6.09 16.33 14.78
C ILE A 104 4.93 17.17 14.23
N TRP A 105 3.71 16.89 14.68
CA TRP A 105 2.50 17.58 14.26
C TRP A 105 2.55 19.08 14.56
N LYS A 106 3.00 19.49 15.74
CA LYS A 106 3.13 20.92 16.08
C LYS A 106 3.95 21.68 15.05
N ASN A 107 5.06 21.09 14.58
CA ASN A 107 5.92 21.71 13.57
C ASN A 107 5.31 21.62 12.16
N LYS A 108 4.70 20.49 11.80
CA LYS A 108 4.05 20.28 10.50
C LYS A 108 2.83 21.20 10.33
N ALA A 109 2.04 21.39 11.39
CA ALA A 109 0.86 22.23 11.43
C ALA A 109 1.16 23.68 11.01
N LYS A 110 2.29 24.26 11.44
CA LYS A 110 2.71 25.60 10.98
C LYS A 110 2.79 25.70 9.45
N LYS A 111 3.48 24.74 8.82
CA LYS A 111 3.65 24.72 7.36
C LYS A 111 2.33 24.47 6.64
N LEU A 112 1.48 23.61 7.21
CA LEU A 112 0.18 23.27 6.64
C LEU A 112 -0.80 24.43 6.73
N ALA A 113 -0.87 25.12 7.87
CA ALA A 113 -1.71 26.31 8.04
C ALA A 113 -1.37 27.37 6.99
N TYR A 114 -0.09 27.73 6.84
CA TYR A 114 0.33 28.70 5.83
C TYR A 114 -0.06 28.32 4.39
N ARG A 115 0.00 27.01 4.06
CA ARG A 115 -0.22 26.54 2.68
C ARG A 115 -1.69 26.29 2.34
N TYR A 116 -2.50 25.94 3.32
CA TYR A 116 -3.85 25.41 3.09
C TYR A 116 -4.95 26.13 3.87
N THR A 117 -4.66 27.24 4.55
CA THR A 117 -5.74 28.14 4.98
C THR A 117 -6.46 28.69 3.75
N ASN A 118 -7.78 28.79 3.82
CA ASN A 118 -8.62 29.40 2.81
C ASN A 118 -8.45 30.93 2.81
N PRO A 119 -7.74 31.52 1.83
CA PRO A 119 -7.41 32.95 1.87
C PRO A 119 -8.66 33.83 1.74
N LEU A 120 -9.63 33.44 0.90
CA LEU A 120 -10.85 34.21 0.66
C LEU A 120 -11.69 34.33 1.93
N LEU A 121 -11.93 33.19 2.60
CA LEU A 121 -12.71 33.17 3.83
C LEU A 121 -11.96 33.84 4.98
N LEU A 122 -10.64 33.62 5.06
CA LEU A 122 -9.79 34.21 6.09
C LEU A 122 -9.82 35.74 6.02
N GLU A 123 -9.68 36.32 4.83
CA GLU A 123 -9.66 37.78 4.64
C GLU A 123 -10.97 38.41 5.07
N SER A 124 -12.12 37.87 4.65
CA SER A 124 -13.43 38.36 5.08
C SER A 124 -13.65 38.27 6.59
N LEU A 125 -13.27 37.14 7.21
CA LEU A 125 -13.41 36.96 8.66
C LEU A 125 -12.49 37.89 9.46
N GLN A 126 -11.29 38.20 8.95
CA GLN A 126 -10.35 39.13 9.60
C GLN A 126 -10.80 40.58 9.47
N ASN A 127 -11.30 40.96 8.31
CA ASN A 127 -11.63 42.34 8.00
C ASN A 127 -12.94 42.80 8.66
N ASN A 128 -13.78 41.87 9.12
CA ASN A 128 -15.01 42.21 9.82
C ASN A 128 -14.97 41.91 11.34
N PRO A 129 -14.78 42.93 12.20
CA PRO A 129 -14.77 42.75 13.66
C PRO A 129 -16.13 42.36 14.25
N ASN A 130 -17.23 42.51 13.50
CA ASN A 130 -18.56 42.07 13.94
C ASN A 130 -18.76 40.55 13.77
N ALA A 131 -17.89 39.87 13.03
CA ALA A 131 -17.91 38.42 12.90
C ALA A 131 -17.24 37.78 14.14
N LYS A 132 -18.04 37.34 15.11
CA LYS A 132 -17.55 36.56 16.25
C LYS A 132 -17.30 35.12 15.81
N VAL A 133 -16.04 34.78 15.52
CA VAL A 133 -15.67 33.56 14.83
C VAL A 133 -15.65 32.38 15.79
N VAL A 134 -16.53 31.41 15.54
CA VAL A 134 -16.58 30.12 16.23
C VAL A 134 -16.22 29.04 15.22
N VAL A 135 -15.11 28.33 15.46
CA VAL A 135 -14.75 27.18 14.62
C VAL A 135 -15.42 25.94 15.18
N ALA A 136 -16.27 25.27 14.40
CA ALA A 136 -16.96 24.04 14.79
C ALA A 136 -16.56 22.89 13.86
N THR A 137 -16.03 21.81 14.41
CA THR A 137 -15.46 20.72 13.61
C THR A 137 -15.65 19.35 14.27
N ARG A 138 -15.75 18.30 13.45
CA ARG A 138 -15.63 16.90 13.93
C ARG A 138 -14.16 16.48 14.12
N GLY A 139 -13.21 17.32 13.72
CA GLY A 139 -11.79 17.14 13.97
C GLY A 139 -11.46 17.25 15.46
N PHE A 140 -10.26 16.79 15.83
CA PHE A 140 -9.85 16.76 17.23
C PHE A 140 -9.25 18.10 17.67
N ASP A 141 -9.59 18.53 18.89
CA ASP A 141 -9.08 19.76 19.49
C ASP A 141 -7.55 19.86 19.45
N PHE A 142 -6.86 18.79 19.81
CA PHE A 142 -5.39 18.78 19.86
C PHE A 142 -4.75 18.76 18.45
N ILE A 143 -5.51 18.40 17.42
CA ILE A 143 -5.09 18.43 16.01
C ILE A 143 -5.31 19.84 15.43
N VAL A 144 -6.49 20.41 15.67
CA VAL A 144 -6.94 21.68 15.08
C VAL A 144 -6.29 22.89 15.76
N LYS A 145 -6.13 22.90 17.09
CA LYS A 145 -5.52 24.03 17.83
C LYS A 145 -4.13 24.42 17.30
N PRO A 146 -3.19 23.48 17.03
CA PRO A 146 -1.91 23.81 16.42
C PRO A 146 -2.01 24.47 15.04
N LEU A 147 -3.01 24.11 14.23
CA LEU A 147 -3.24 24.75 12.92
C LEU A 147 -3.74 26.18 13.11
N LEU A 148 -4.80 26.36 13.91
CA LEU A 148 -5.40 27.67 14.19
C LEU A 148 -4.40 28.67 14.79
N ARG A 149 -3.51 28.22 15.66
CA ARG A 149 -2.44 29.07 16.25
C ARG A 149 -1.54 29.74 15.20
N HIS A 150 -1.46 29.17 14.00
CA HIS A 150 -0.65 29.68 12.90
C HIS A 150 -1.47 30.31 11.77
N MET A 151 -2.79 30.37 11.92
CA MET A 151 -3.64 31.18 11.05
C MET A 151 -3.73 32.59 11.64
N PRO A 152 -3.65 33.66 10.83
CA PRO A 152 -3.75 35.03 11.36
C PRO A 152 -5.18 35.42 11.77
N LEU A 153 -6.00 34.49 12.27
CA LEU A 153 -7.41 34.67 12.57
C LEU A 153 -7.65 34.72 14.08
N GLN A 154 -8.40 35.71 14.56
CA GLN A 154 -8.89 35.70 15.93
C GLN A 154 -10.10 34.77 16.02
N VAL A 155 -9.93 33.62 16.68
CA VAL A 155 -11.00 32.66 16.92
C VAL A 155 -11.48 32.80 18.35
N ASP A 156 -12.75 33.20 18.54
CA ASP A 156 -13.35 33.36 19.87
C ASP A 156 -13.48 32.02 20.59
N ARG A 157 -13.81 30.96 19.83
CA ARG A 157 -14.03 29.63 20.38
C ARG A 157 -13.79 28.53 19.35
N LEU A 158 -13.16 27.45 19.79
CA LEU A 158 -13.06 26.19 19.04
C LEU A 158 -13.94 25.14 19.70
N ILE A 159 -14.80 24.51 18.90
CA ILE A 159 -15.65 23.40 19.26
C ILE A 159 -15.21 22.20 18.42
N GLY A 160 -14.32 21.38 18.98
CA GLY A 160 -13.82 20.15 18.36
C GLY A 160 -13.98 18.95 19.27
N CYS A 161 -13.69 17.76 18.72
CA CYS A 161 -13.78 16.52 19.46
C CYS A 161 -12.63 16.37 20.45
N ARG A 162 -12.92 15.82 21.63
CA ARG A 162 -11.89 15.50 22.63
C ARG A 162 -11.12 14.25 22.23
N PHE A 163 -9.88 14.11 22.69
CA PHE A 163 -9.03 12.98 22.31
C PHE A 163 -9.62 11.62 22.69
N LEU A 164 -9.88 11.38 23.98
CA LEU A 164 -10.39 10.10 24.46
C LEU A 164 -11.90 9.93 24.26
N SER A 165 -12.67 11.03 24.28
CA SER A 165 -14.13 10.99 24.09
C SER A 165 -14.57 11.22 22.65
N GLY A 166 -13.63 11.27 21.70
CA GLY A 166 -13.91 11.67 20.33
C GLY A 166 -14.91 10.79 19.61
N GLY A 167 -14.93 9.48 19.88
CA GLY A 167 -15.94 8.58 19.33
C GLY A 167 -17.36 8.99 19.73
N TYR A 168 -17.55 9.40 20.99
CA TYR A 168 -18.83 9.90 21.49
C TYR A 168 -19.13 11.30 20.94
N ASP A 169 -18.16 12.21 20.95
CA ASP A 169 -18.33 13.59 20.46
C ASP A 169 -18.72 13.61 18.96
N ARG A 170 -18.08 12.77 18.13
CA ARG A 170 -18.40 12.67 16.70
C ARG A 170 -19.80 12.11 16.43
N GLN A 171 -20.32 11.27 17.33
CA GLN A 171 -21.66 10.71 17.20
C GLN A 171 -22.76 11.67 17.57
N LEU A 172 -22.51 12.53 18.54
CA LEU A 172 -23.43 13.61 18.87
C LEU A 172 -23.57 14.59 17.69
N GLY A 173 -22.49 14.79 16.94
CA GLY A 173 -22.46 15.71 15.81
C GLY A 173 -22.22 17.16 16.24
N LYS A 174 -22.00 18.04 15.27
CA LYS A 174 -21.62 19.44 15.53
C LYS A 174 -22.74 20.23 16.22
N GLU A 175 -23.99 19.93 15.88
CA GLU A 175 -25.17 20.60 16.45
C GLU A 175 -25.21 20.48 17.97
N GLU A 176 -25.22 19.25 18.46
CA GLU A 176 -25.27 18.95 19.89
C GLU A 176 -24.01 19.49 20.61
N MET A 177 -22.86 19.48 19.94
CA MET A 177 -21.63 20.09 20.49
C MET A 177 -21.74 21.62 20.60
N LEU A 178 -22.44 22.28 19.69
CA LEU A 178 -22.71 23.73 19.72
C LEU A 178 -23.75 24.08 20.80
N VAL A 179 -24.84 23.33 20.90
CA VAL A 179 -25.92 23.56 21.89
C VAL A 179 -25.41 23.48 23.34
N ARG A 180 -24.35 22.70 23.58
CA ARG A 180 -23.70 22.64 24.91
C ARG A 180 -22.96 23.91 25.30
N GLN A 181 -22.65 24.78 24.34
CA GLN A 181 -21.81 25.96 24.55
C GLN A 181 -22.53 27.27 24.23
N PHE A 182 -23.62 27.21 23.48
CA PHE A 182 -24.42 28.35 23.04
C PHE A 182 -25.91 28.04 23.21
N SER A 183 -26.69 29.07 23.51
CA SER A 183 -28.13 28.96 23.54
C SER A 183 -28.70 28.71 22.14
N GLU A 184 -29.87 28.05 22.07
CA GLU A 184 -30.55 27.82 20.80
C GLU A 184 -30.82 29.13 20.04
N ARG A 185 -31.09 30.23 20.76
CA ARG A 185 -31.27 31.57 20.18
C ARG A 185 -30.00 32.10 19.52
N GLU A 186 -28.83 31.86 20.12
CA GLU A 186 -27.53 32.24 19.54
C GLU A 186 -27.26 31.47 18.25
N ILE A 187 -27.50 30.16 18.26
CA ILE A 187 -27.32 29.32 17.07
C ILE A 187 -28.30 29.75 15.97
N ARG A 188 -29.58 29.97 16.31
CA ARG A 188 -30.60 30.42 15.35
C ARG A 188 -30.38 31.81 14.79
N SER A 189 -29.57 32.65 15.44
CA SER A 189 -29.21 33.98 14.95
C SER A 189 -27.84 34.01 14.27
N SER A 190 -27.13 32.88 14.23
CA SER A 190 -25.78 32.77 13.68
C SER A 190 -25.75 32.71 12.15
N ALA A 191 -24.57 33.00 11.61
CA ALA A 191 -24.18 32.60 10.27
C ALA A 191 -23.40 31.28 10.35
N LEU A 192 -23.70 30.35 9.45
CA LEU A 192 -23.02 29.05 9.36
C LEU A 192 -22.38 28.89 8.00
N ILE A 193 -21.09 28.57 7.96
CA ILE A 193 -20.32 28.34 6.75
C ILE A 193 -19.71 26.94 6.81
N THR A 194 -20.09 26.06 5.89
CA THR A 194 -19.66 24.66 5.84
C THR A 194 -19.65 24.16 4.39
N ASP A 195 -18.83 23.17 4.09
CA ASP A 195 -18.82 22.45 2.81
C ASP A 195 -19.61 21.14 2.86
N SER A 196 -20.08 20.73 4.04
CA SER A 196 -20.63 19.41 4.28
C SER A 196 -22.14 19.40 4.49
N LEU A 197 -22.81 18.46 3.82
CA LEU A 197 -24.22 18.14 4.04
C LEU A 197 -24.47 17.42 5.37
N ASP A 198 -23.42 16.92 6.03
CA ASP A 198 -23.52 16.35 7.36
C ASP A 198 -23.96 17.38 8.42
N ASP A 199 -23.84 18.67 8.10
CA ASP A 199 -24.29 19.80 8.91
C ASP A 199 -25.68 20.31 8.47
N ALA A 200 -26.46 19.51 7.72
CA ALA A 200 -27.78 19.91 7.22
C ALA A 200 -28.74 20.37 8.34
N SER A 201 -28.70 19.74 9.52
CA SER A 201 -29.54 20.14 10.65
C SER A 201 -29.15 21.52 11.20
N LEU A 202 -27.84 21.82 11.26
CA LEU A 202 -27.33 23.15 11.61
C LEU A 202 -27.68 24.20 10.54
N LEU A 203 -27.55 23.86 9.27
CA LEU A 203 -27.93 24.73 8.15
C LEU A 203 -29.43 25.05 8.18
N ALA A 204 -30.28 24.11 8.63
CA ALA A 204 -31.72 24.32 8.72
C ALA A 204 -32.13 25.29 9.84
N ILE A 205 -31.30 25.44 10.90
CA ILE A 205 -31.62 26.30 12.05
C ILE A 205 -30.88 27.64 12.04
N ALA A 206 -29.73 27.74 11.38
CA ALA A 206 -28.97 28.99 11.28
C ALA A 206 -29.72 30.06 10.49
N LYS A 207 -29.63 31.33 10.91
CA LYS A 207 -30.27 32.46 10.21
C LYS A 207 -29.68 32.66 8.82
N TYR A 208 -28.37 32.48 8.71
CA TYR A 208 -27.63 32.67 7.48
C TYR A 208 -26.81 31.41 7.13
N PRO A 209 -27.44 30.42 6.48
CA PRO A 209 -26.77 29.18 6.11
C PRO A 209 -25.99 29.35 4.80
N PHE A 210 -24.73 28.94 4.80
CA PHE A 210 -23.84 28.90 3.63
C PHE A 210 -23.24 27.51 3.49
N LEU A 211 -23.83 26.72 2.61
CA LEU A 211 -23.23 25.49 2.10
C LEU A 211 -22.36 25.85 0.89
N VAL A 212 -21.04 25.79 1.01
CA VAL A 212 -20.09 26.28 0.00
C VAL A 212 -19.06 25.20 -0.31
N ARG A 213 -18.88 24.90 -1.60
CA ARG A 213 -17.76 24.06 -2.06
C ARG A 213 -16.60 24.94 -2.48
N TRP A 214 -15.48 24.81 -1.78
CA TRP A 214 -14.28 25.58 -2.07
C TRP A 214 -13.46 24.90 -3.18
N PRO A 215 -13.13 25.58 -4.29
CA PRO A 215 -12.48 24.96 -5.44
C PRO A 215 -11.07 24.43 -5.12
N ASP A 216 -10.40 25.04 -4.15
CA ASP A 216 -9.07 24.64 -3.71
C ASP A 216 -9.07 23.56 -2.62
N ALA A 217 -10.24 23.26 -2.03
CA ALA A 217 -10.38 22.21 -1.03
C ALA A 217 -10.16 20.84 -1.68
N LYS A 218 -9.32 20.02 -1.04
CA LYS A 218 -8.91 18.74 -1.59
C LYS A 218 -8.68 17.72 -0.48
N TYR A 219 -9.47 16.66 -0.49
CA TYR A 219 -9.23 15.50 0.35
C TYR A 219 -7.95 14.76 -0.07
N ILE A 220 -6.98 14.64 0.84
CA ILE A 220 -5.79 13.78 0.68
C ILE A 220 -5.79 12.79 1.81
N ARG A 221 -5.86 11.50 1.47
CA ARG A 221 -5.75 10.40 2.43
C ARG A 221 -4.34 10.36 3.05
N ALA A 222 -4.28 10.13 4.36
CA ALA A 222 -3.05 9.93 5.10
C ALA A 222 -2.20 8.82 4.50
N MET A 223 -0.88 9.00 4.51
CA MET A 223 0.08 8.02 3.98
C MET A 223 -0.05 7.76 2.48
N SER A 224 -0.82 8.58 1.74
CA SER A 224 -0.92 8.46 0.29
C SER A 224 0.41 8.67 -0.42
N GLY A 225 1.35 9.40 0.19
CA GLY A 225 2.73 9.56 -0.29
C GLY A 225 3.73 8.53 0.23
N ALA A 226 3.35 7.67 1.18
CA ALA A 226 4.28 6.72 1.78
C ALA A 226 4.57 5.55 0.84
N TYR A 227 5.86 5.25 0.62
CA TYR A 227 6.28 4.07 -0.10
C TYR A 227 6.07 2.80 0.73
N LEU A 228 5.52 1.77 0.09
CA LEU A 228 5.47 0.40 0.60
C LEU A 228 6.24 -0.50 -0.37
N PRO A 229 6.96 -1.52 0.11
CA PRO A 229 7.48 -2.57 -0.77
C PRO A 229 6.37 -3.09 -1.70
N PHE A 230 6.72 -3.40 -2.94
CA PHE A 230 5.81 -3.80 -4.03
C PHE A 230 4.90 -2.69 -4.58
N PHE A 231 4.95 -1.47 -4.03
CA PHE A 231 4.17 -0.35 -4.55
C PHE A 231 4.53 -0.03 -6.00
N TYR A 232 5.83 0.03 -6.33
CA TYR A 232 6.28 0.33 -7.68
C TYR A 232 5.85 -0.79 -8.63
N LEU A 233 6.00 -2.05 -8.24
CA LEU A 233 5.54 -3.19 -9.03
C LEU A 233 4.04 -3.12 -9.37
N GLU A 234 3.19 -2.89 -8.37
CA GLU A 234 1.73 -2.94 -8.51
C GLU A 234 1.10 -1.67 -9.08
N LYS A 235 1.65 -0.49 -8.76
CA LYS A 235 1.05 0.79 -9.12
C LYS A 235 1.75 1.47 -10.29
N VAL A 236 3.00 1.11 -10.57
CA VAL A 236 3.79 1.74 -11.63
C VAL A 236 4.14 0.74 -12.73
N LYS A 237 4.85 -0.34 -12.43
CA LYS A 237 5.36 -1.24 -13.48
C LYS A 237 4.25 -2.05 -14.16
N LYS A 238 3.27 -2.53 -13.40
CA LYS A 238 2.18 -3.41 -13.88
C LYS A 238 0.82 -3.03 -13.28
N PRO A 239 0.35 -1.79 -13.51
CA PRO A 239 -0.89 -1.30 -12.92
C PRO A 239 -2.08 -2.20 -13.31
N GLY A 240 -2.84 -2.64 -12.30
CA GLY A 240 -4.07 -3.42 -12.48
C GLY A 240 -3.88 -4.91 -12.80
N GLN A 241 -2.64 -5.41 -12.89
CA GLN A 241 -2.37 -6.81 -13.27
C GLN A 241 -2.25 -7.77 -12.07
N ASN A 242 -2.35 -7.27 -10.84
CA ASN A 242 -2.13 -8.03 -9.61
C ASN A 242 -0.80 -8.82 -9.65
N PHE A 243 0.26 -8.16 -10.10
CA PHE A 243 1.53 -8.79 -10.47
C PHE A 243 2.18 -9.56 -9.32
N THR A 244 2.08 -9.05 -8.10
CA THR A 244 2.57 -9.69 -6.88
C THR A 244 1.81 -11.00 -6.64
N ALA A 245 0.49 -11.00 -6.75
CA ALA A 245 -0.29 -12.20 -6.53
C ALA A 245 -0.07 -13.25 -7.62
N THR A 246 0.02 -12.82 -8.89
CA THR A 246 0.12 -13.73 -10.04
C THR A 246 1.54 -14.19 -10.31
N VAL A 247 2.52 -13.30 -10.32
CA VAL A 247 3.91 -13.62 -10.68
C VAL A 247 4.76 -13.91 -9.45
N VAL A 248 4.71 -13.07 -8.42
CA VAL A 248 5.57 -13.26 -7.23
C VAL A 248 5.11 -14.44 -6.39
N ILE A 249 3.81 -14.52 -6.07
CA ILE A 249 3.26 -15.57 -5.21
C ILE A 249 2.99 -16.84 -6.01
N LYS A 250 2.08 -16.79 -7.01
CA LYS A 250 1.61 -18.00 -7.68
C LYS A 250 2.65 -18.66 -8.59
N ASP A 251 3.57 -17.91 -9.17
CA ASP A 251 4.60 -18.47 -10.07
C ASP A 251 5.92 -18.67 -9.32
N TYR A 252 6.52 -17.58 -8.84
CA TYR A 252 7.87 -17.61 -8.29
C TYR A 252 7.95 -18.33 -6.94
N LEU A 253 7.20 -17.89 -5.93
CA LEU A 253 7.25 -18.47 -4.58
C LEU A 253 6.86 -19.96 -4.59
N VAL A 254 5.80 -20.32 -5.32
CA VAL A 254 5.36 -21.72 -5.42
C VAL A 254 6.44 -22.59 -6.08
N ALA A 255 7.11 -22.10 -7.14
CA ALA A 255 8.23 -22.83 -7.74
C ALA A 255 9.38 -23.02 -6.73
N LEU A 256 9.73 -22.00 -5.95
CA LEU A 256 10.77 -22.11 -4.93
C LEU A 256 10.42 -23.12 -3.84
N ILE A 257 9.17 -23.11 -3.36
CA ILE A 257 8.69 -24.08 -2.36
C ILE A 257 8.77 -25.50 -2.92
N PHE A 258 8.28 -25.73 -4.14
CA PHE A 258 8.38 -27.05 -4.76
C PHE A 258 9.83 -27.48 -4.98
N ALA A 259 10.73 -26.57 -5.33
CA ALA A 259 12.12 -26.90 -5.57
C ALA A 259 12.90 -27.22 -4.29
N CYS A 260 12.75 -26.39 -3.25
CA CYS A 260 13.67 -26.38 -2.10
C CYS A 260 13.08 -27.01 -0.83
N THR A 261 11.76 -26.93 -0.62
CA THR A 261 11.15 -27.37 0.65
C THR A 261 10.99 -28.88 0.76
N TRP A 262 11.04 -29.60 -0.37
CA TRP A 262 10.77 -31.04 -0.40
C TRP A 262 11.79 -31.89 0.38
N LEU A 263 13.02 -31.40 0.51
CA LEU A 263 14.10 -32.09 1.24
C LEU A 263 14.11 -31.74 2.74
N SER A 264 13.29 -30.80 3.18
CA SER A 264 13.30 -30.28 4.55
C SER A 264 12.64 -31.26 5.53
N SER A 265 13.25 -31.43 6.70
CA SER A 265 12.69 -32.20 7.82
C SER A 265 11.41 -31.59 8.38
N MET A 266 11.29 -30.25 8.35
CA MET A 266 10.09 -29.49 8.75
C MET A 266 9.65 -28.55 7.63
N PRO A 267 8.92 -29.09 6.61
CA PRO A 267 8.54 -28.36 5.41
C PRO A 267 7.81 -27.04 5.67
N LEU A 268 7.01 -26.96 6.73
CA LEU A 268 6.26 -25.74 7.07
C LEU A 268 7.17 -24.58 7.51
N PHE A 269 8.20 -24.86 8.33
CA PHE A 269 9.16 -23.83 8.74
C PHE A 269 10.01 -23.38 7.56
N HIS A 270 10.49 -24.34 6.76
CA HIS A 270 11.25 -24.03 5.57
C HIS A 270 10.44 -23.21 4.55
N ALA A 271 9.18 -23.58 4.29
CA ALA A 271 8.28 -22.80 3.42
C ALA A 271 8.03 -21.39 3.96
N ALA A 272 7.82 -21.22 5.27
CA ALA A 272 7.67 -19.91 5.89
C ALA A 272 8.95 -19.06 5.72
N GLY A 273 10.13 -19.68 5.87
CA GLY A 273 11.41 -19.05 5.54
C GLY A 273 11.50 -18.63 4.08
N MET A 274 11.07 -19.49 3.14
CA MET A 274 11.02 -19.17 1.70
C MET A 274 10.11 -17.98 1.37
N VAL A 275 8.98 -17.82 2.08
CA VAL A 275 8.11 -16.64 1.93
C VAL A 275 8.85 -15.36 2.30
N LEU A 276 9.54 -15.36 3.45
CA LEU A 276 10.26 -14.19 3.93
C LEU A 276 11.48 -13.85 3.06
N LEU A 277 12.22 -14.86 2.60
CA LEU A 277 13.34 -14.67 1.66
C LEU A 277 12.84 -14.23 0.28
N THR A 278 11.70 -14.73 -0.19
CA THR A 278 11.06 -14.24 -1.42
C THR A 278 10.70 -12.76 -1.29
N PHE A 279 10.05 -12.38 -0.20
CA PHE A 279 9.72 -10.98 0.08
C PHE A 279 10.98 -10.11 0.14
N SER A 280 12.03 -10.58 0.83
CA SER A 280 13.34 -9.95 0.91
C SER A 280 13.97 -9.73 -0.48
N PHE A 281 13.97 -10.76 -1.32
CA PHE A 281 14.51 -10.71 -2.68
C PHE A 281 13.77 -9.68 -3.55
N TRP A 282 12.44 -9.75 -3.55
CA TRP A 282 11.63 -8.91 -4.43
C TRP A 282 11.62 -7.44 -4.03
N CYS A 283 11.89 -7.09 -2.77
CA CYS A 283 12.17 -5.71 -2.36
C CYS A 283 13.36 -5.12 -3.14
N ILE A 284 14.43 -5.91 -3.34
CA ILE A 284 15.61 -5.48 -4.10
C ILE A 284 15.35 -5.54 -5.60
N TYR A 285 14.65 -6.59 -6.06
CA TYR A 285 14.29 -6.75 -7.47
C TYR A 285 13.41 -5.58 -7.98
N GLU A 286 12.52 -5.06 -7.14
CA GLU A 286 11.71 -3.87 -7.43
C GLU A 286 12.55 -2.62 -7.70
N ILE A 287 13.67 -2.43 -6.98
CA ILE A 287 14.61 -1.32 -7.26
C ILE A 287 15.17 -1.45 -8.67
N GLY A 288 15.48 -2.66 -9.11
CA GLY A 288 15.96 -2.93 -10.47
C GLY A 288 14.97 -2.49 -11.55
N TYR A 289 13.67 -2.74 -11.35
CA TYR A 289 12.63 -2.25 -12.25
C TYR A 289 12.45 -0.74 -12.23
N PHE A 290 12.52 -0.13 -11.05
CA PHE A 290 12.46 1.33 -10.93
C PHE A 290 13.62 1.99 -11.69
N GLU A 291 14.84 1.52 -11.48
CA GLU A 291 16.01 2.02 -12.18
C GLU A 291 15.94 1.77 -13.69
N ASN A 292 15.44 0.61 -14.13
CA ASN A 292 15.23 0.34 -15.55
C ASN A 292 14.37 1.44 -16.21
N ASP A 293 13.30 1.86 -15.55
CA ASP A 293 12.38 2.86 -16.09
C ASP A 293 12.98 4.28 -16.04
N LEU A 294 13.77 4.61 -15.01
CA LEU A 294 14.56 5.85 -14.97
C LEU A 294 15.58 5.93 -16.12
N VAL A 295 16.29 4.82 -16.37
CA VAL A 295 17.30 4.74 -17.44
C VAL A 295 16.63 4.79 -18.81
N ALA A 296 15.50 4.10 -18.98
CA ALA A 296 14.70 4.18 -20.20
C ALA A 296 14.24 5.62 -20.48
N GLU A 297 13.63 6.31 -19.49
CA GLU A 297 13.22 7.71 -19.61
C GLU A 297 14.36 8.63 -20.08
N LYS A 298 15.59 8.37 -19.61
CA LYS A 298 16.75 9.22 -19.88
C LYS A 298 17.47 8.92 -21.20
N TYR A 299 17.57 7.67 -21.60
CA TYR A 299 18.49 7.24 -22.68
C TYR A 299 17.82 6.52 -23.85
N GLU A 300 16.61 5.98 -23.70
CA GLU A 300 15.92 5.29 -24.79
C GLU A 300 15.15 6.29 -25.67
N ALA A 301 15.22 6.12 -26.99
CA ALA A 301 14.51 7.01 -27.93
C ALA A 301 12.98 6.87 -27.84
N LYS A 302 12.49 5.69 -27.42
CA LYS A 302 11.06 5.36 -27.28
C LYS A 302 10.83 4.52 -26.02
N PRO A 303 10.92 5.13 -24.82
CA PRO A 303 10.81 4.38 -23.58
C PRO A 303 9.40 3.83 -23.39
N VAL A 304 9.29 2.57 -22.98
CA VAL A 304 8.00 1.92 -22.67
C VAL A 304 7.68 2.10 -21.19
N LEU A 305 7.05 3.22 -20.86
CA LEU A 305 6.64 3.59 -19.50
C LEU A 305 5.13 3.44 -19.34
N SER A 306 4.66 3.17 -18.13
CA SER A 306 3.22 3.12 -17.83
C SER A 306 2.63 4.52 -17.67
N ASP A 307 1.31 4.63 -17.85
CA ASP A 307 0.58 5.90 -17.69
C ASP A 307 0.71 6.48 -16.27
N THR A 308 0.93 5.63 -15.27
CA THR A 308 1.06 6.02 -13.86
C THR A 308 2.48 6.36 -13.44
N TYR A 309 3.48 6.19 -14.33
CA TYR A 309 4.89 6.41 -14.02
C TYR A 309 5.17 7.83 -13.54
N GLN A 310 4.78 8.85 -14.31
CA GLN A 310 5.06 10.25 -13.95
C GLN A 310 4.39 10.67 -12.64
N GLN A 311 3.24 10.08 -12.31
CA GLN A 311 2.51 10.38 -11.08
C GLN A 311 3.22 9.86 -9.82
N TYR A 312 3.96 8.75 -9.95
CA TYR A 312 4.42 7.98 -8.80
C TYR A 312 5.93 7.77 -8.72
N LYS A 313 6.70 8.12 -9.76
CA LYS A 313 8.15 7.89 -9.79
C LYS A 313 8.89 8.49 -8.59
N ASP A 314 8.48 9.68 -8.14
CA ASP A 314 9.10 10.38 -7.01
C ASP A 314 8.73 9.79 -5.64
N ARG A 315 7.81 8.83 -5.59
CA ARG A 315 7.44 8.15 -4.33
C ARG A 315 8.42 7.06 -3.94
N MET A 316 9.22 6.55 -4.87
CA MET A 316 10.12 5.43 -4.59
C MET A 316 11.23 5.84 -3.60
N ALA A 317 11.26 5.21 -2.42
CA ALA A 317 12.26 5.48 -1.40
C ALA A 317 13.34 4.38 -1.42
N VAL A 318 14.34 4.49 -2.30
CA VAL A 318 15.33 3.42 -2.62
C VAL A 318 16.01 2.77 -1.41
N PHE A 319 16.19 3.49 -0.29
CA PHE A 319 16.74 2.93 0.95
C PHE A 319 15.79 1.97 1.68
N LEU A 320 14.49 2.25 1.67
CA LEU A 320 13.49 1.50 2.43
C LEU A 320 13.36 0.03 1.99
N PRO A 321 13.36 -0.34 0.69
CA PRO A 321 13.37 -1.74 0.27
C PRO A 321 14.61 -2.50 0.77
N TRP A 322 15.78 -1.87 0.85
CA TRP A 322 16.97 -2.50 1.45
C TRP A 322 16.77 -2.82 2.93
N PHE A 323 16.31 -1.83 3.70
CA PHE A 323 16.04 -2.02 5.12
C PHE A 323 15.02 -3.14 5.36
N VAL A 324 13.89 -3.09 4.64
CA VAL A 324 12.83 -4.10 4.77
C VAL A 324 13.31 -5.48 4.31
N SER A 325 14.12 -5.52 3.24
CA SER A 325 14.71 -6.76 2.75
C SER A 325 15.58 -7.44 3.80
N LEU A 326 16.42 -6.68 4.51
CA LEU A 326 17.29 -7.19 5.59
C LEU A 326 16.47 -7.64 6.81
N VAL A 327 15.46 -6.86 7.21
CA VAL A 327 14.56 -7.22 8.32
C VAL A 327 13.81 -8.53 8.04
N ALA A 328 13.40 -8.77 6.79
CA ALA A 328 12.77 -10.02 6.39
C ALA A 328 13.76 -11.19 6.27
N ALA A 329 15.00 -10.92 5.84
CA ALA A 329 16.03 -11.94 5.66
C ALA A 329 16.42 -12.63 6.98
N ILE A 330 16.53 -11.90 8.08
CA ILE A 330 16.93 -12.43 9.40
C ILE A 330 16.02 -13.60 9.84
N PRO A 331 14.70 -13.42 10.03
CA PRO A 331 13.81 -14.53 10.37
C PRO A 331 13.68 -15.55 9.21
N GLY A 332 13.83 -15.13 7.96
CA GLY A 332 13.81 -16.03 6.80
C GLY A 332 14.91 -17.09 6.87
N ILE A 333 16.16 -16.67 7.08
CA ILE A 333 17.32 -17.57 7.22
C ILE A 333 17.16 -18.46 8.46
N ALA A 334 16.73 -17.89 9.59
CA ALA A 334 16.51 -18.68 10.79
C ALA A 334 15.49 -19.81 10.57
N LEU A 335 14.37 -19.53 9.90
CA LEU A 335 13.34 -20.53 9.61
C LEU A 335 13.79 -21.58 8.58
N VAL A 336 14.59 -21.21 7.58
CA VAL A 336 15.18 -22.18 6.64
C VAL A 336 16.13 -23.13 7.36
N LEU A 337 17.02 -22.61 8.22
CA LEU A 337 17.94 -23.42 9.00
C LEU A 337 17.19 -24.35 9.95
N LEU A 338 16.23 -23.82 10.72
CA LEU A 338 15.38 -24.61 11.61
C LEU A 338 14.59 -25.69 10.86
N GLY A 339 14.09 -25.38 9.66
CA GLY A 339 13.41 -26.34 8.80
C GLY A 339 14.26 -27.57 8.47
N ASN A 340 15.57 -27.38 8.35
CA ASN A 340 16.49 -28.45 7.98
C ASN A 340 17.04 -29.22 9.20
N THR A 341 17.15 -28.56 10.35
CA THR A 341 17.74 -29.15 11.56
C THR A 341 16.72 -29.75 12.52
N VAL A 342 15.54 -29.13 12.67
CA VAL A 342 14.49 -29.58 13.59
C VAL A 342 13.71 -30.73 12.96
N THR A 343 13.27 -31.67 13.79
CA THR A 343 12.36 -32.76 13.43
C THR A 343 11.08 -32.68 14.25
N TRP A 344 10.02 -33.38 13.83
CA TRP A 344 8.75 -33.43 14.57
C TRP A 344 8.91 -33.84 16.04
N ASN A 345 9.89 -34.69 16.35
CA ASN A 345 10.15 -35.16 17.70
C ASN A 345 10.84 -34.12 18.58
N THR A 346 11.49 -33.11 17.98
CA THR A 346 12.30 -32.11 18.68
C THR A 346 11.69 -30.72 18.67
N VAL A 347 10.59 -30.50 17.93
CA VAL A 347 9.98 -29.18 17.75
C VAL A 347 9.49 -28.53 19.05
N LEU A 348 9.10 -29.33 20.05
CA LEU A 348 8.62 -28.82 21.34
C LEU A 348 9.73 -28.57 22.36
N ASP A 349 10.96 -29.00 22.07
CA ASP A 349 12.09 -28.81 22.98
C ASP A 349 12.76 -27.45 22.72
N TRP A 350 12.23 -26.41 23.38
CA TRP A 350 12.73 -25.04 23.30
C TRP A 350 14.20 -24.90 23.70
N SER A 351 14.75 -25.83 24.48
CA SER A 351 16.16 -25.79 24.90
C SER A 351 17.14 -26.07 23.76
N LEU A 352 16.68 -26.70 22.69
CA LEU A 352 17.49 -27.02 21.51
C LEU A 352 17.63 -25.85 20.54
N TYR A 353 16.68 -24.91 20.49
CA TYR A 353 16.67 -23.85 19.48
C TYR A 353 17.93 -22.97 19.49
N PRO A 354 18.46 -22.51 20.65
CA PRO A 354 19.72 -21.76 20.69
C PRO A 354 20.94 -22.59 20.27
N ARG A 355 20.88 -23.91 20.42
CA ARG A 355 21.96 -24.83 20.01
C ARG A 355 21.88 -25.19 18.53
N LEU A 356 20.67 -25.28 17.98
CA LEU A 356 20.40 -25.58 16.57
C LEU A 356 20.64 -24.37 15.66
N LEU A 357 20.45 -23.16 16.17
CA LEU A 357 20.90 -21.91 15.54
C LEU A 357 22.33 -21.59 15.95
N GLU A 358 23.29 -22.42 15.52
CA GLU A 358 24.69 -22.06 15.64
C GLU A 358 24.94 -20.70 14.97
N TRP A 359 25.39 -19.73 15.76
CA TRP A 359 25.55 -18.35 15.30
C TRP A 359 26.40 -18.25 14.03
N GLN A 360 27.41 -19.10 13.89
CA GLN A 360 28.27 -19.17 12.71
C GLN A 360 27.47 -19.57 11.45
N THR A 361 26.69 -20.65 11.51
CA THR A 361 25.86 -21.11 10.39
C THR A 361 24.81 -20.07 10.00
N PHE A 362 24.18 -19.45 11.00
CA PHE A 362 23.25 -18.34 10.79
C PHE A 362 23.91 -17.13 10.11
N ALA A 363 25.06 -16.68 10.62
CA ALA A 363 25.78 -15.54 10.08
C ALA A 363 26.30 -15.79 8.65
N VAL A 364 26.78 -17.00 8.36
CA VAL A 364 27.19 -17.40 7.00
C VAL A 364 25.99 -17.41 6.06
N GLY A 365 24.86 -18.01 6.46
CA GLY A 365 23.63 -18.01 5.67
C GLY A 365 23.13 -16.60 5.37
N LEU A 366 23.11 -15.73 6.38
CA LEU A 366 22.73 -14.33 6.20
C LEU A 366 23.70 -13.58 5.28
N GLY A 367 25.02 -13.79 5.45
CA GLY A 367 26.04 -13.19 4.59
C GLY A 367 25.93 -13.60 3.13
N LEU A 368 25.71 -14.90 2.87
CA LEU A 368 25.47 -15.43 1.53
C LEU A 368 24.20 -14.86 0.91
N TRP A 369 23.13 -14.75 1.69
CA TRP A 369 21.89 -14.13 1.21
C TRP A 369 22.07 -12.65 0.85
N VAL A 370 22.72 -11.87 1.72
CA VAL A 370 23.02 -10.46 1.44
C VAL A 370 23.91 -10.33 0.19
N ALA A 371 24.89 -11.21 0.02
CA ALA A 371 25.70 -11.27 -1.19
C ALA A 371 24.86 -11.57 -2.45
N ALA A 372 23.87 -12.47 -2.38
CA ALA A 372 22.94 -12.71 -3.49
C ALA A 372 22.11 -11.47 -3.84
N LEU A 373 21.62 -10.74 -2.84
CA LEU A 373 20.87 -9.49 -3.05
C LEU A 373 21.73 -8.41 -3.72
N ILE A 374 22.97 -8.21 -3.24
CA ILE A 374 23.93 -7.28 -3.84
C ILE A 374 24.26 -7.71 -5.27
N GLY A 375 24.58 -8.99 -5.49
CA GLY A 375 24.86 -9.54 -6.81
C GLY A 375 23.71 -9.33 -7.79
N THR A 376 22.47 -9.56 -7.35
CA THR A 376 21.26 -9.29 -8.14
C THR A 376 21.13 -7.80 -8.46
N ARG A 377 21.39 -6.91 -7.50
CA ARG A 377 21.36 -5.46 -7.71
C ARG A 377 22.40 -5.01 -8.75
N LEU A 378 23.61 -5.56 -8.68
CA LEU A 378 24.69 -5.29 -9.63
C LEU A 378 24.36 -5.83 -11.03
N LEU A 379 23.79 -7.03 -11.13
CA LEU A 379 23.32 -7.58 -12.41
C LEU A 379 22.24 -6.70 -13.04
N PHE A 380 21.29 -6.20 -12.23
CA PHE A 380 20.30 -5.23 -12.70
C PHE A 380 20.94 -3.94 -13.17
N PHE A 381 21.91 -3.41 -12.42
CA PHE A 381 22.62 -2.21 -12.82
C PHE A 381 23.28 -2.40 -14.19
N VAL A 382 24.05 -3.48 -14.37
CA VAL A 382 24.67 -3.79 -15.67
C VAL A 382 23.60 -3.95 -16.75
N TYR A 383 22.55 -4.74 -16.49
CA TYR A 383 21.45 -4.96 -17.43
C TYR A 383 20.78 -3.65 -17.88
N ASN A 384 20.49 -2.75 -16.94
CA ASN A 384 19.78 -1.50 -17.20
C ASN A 384 20.59 -0.57 -18.10
N TYR A 385 21.92 -0.54 -18.00
CA TYR A 385 22.77 0.38 -18.77
C TYR A 385 23.28 -0.20 -20.10
N LEU A 386 22.91 -1.44 -20.44
CA LEU A 386 23.19 -2.03 -21.75
C LEU A 386 22.12 -1.67 -22.77
N ASP A 387 22.49 -1.68 -24.05
CA ASP A 387 21.55 -1.52 -25.15
C ASP A 387 20.56 -2.71 -25.23
N GLU A 388 19.44 -2.49 -25.93
CA GLU A 388 18.34 -3.44 -25.97
C GLU A 388 18.71 -4.82 -26.53
N ILE A 389 19.65 -4.89 -27.47
CA ILE A 389 20.08 -6.13 -28.11
C ILE A 389 20.98 -6.90 -27.14
N THR A 390 21.94 -6.23 -26.51
CA THR A 390 22.84 -6.87 -25.55
C THR A 390 22.09 -7.36 -24.30
N ARG A 391 21.03 -6.65 -23.87
CA ARG A 391 20.16 -7.08 -22.75
C ARG A 391 19.58 -8.48 -22.95
N ILE A 392 19.36 -8.95 -24.19
CA ILE A 392 18.84 -10.30 -24.49
C ILE A 392 19.73 -11.39 -23.88
N TRP A 393 21.05 -11.19 -23.88
CA TRP A 393 22.04 -12.17 -23.43
C TRP A 393 22.34 -12.09 -21.93
N ILE A 394 22.09 -10.93 -21.31
CA ILE A 394 22.24 -10.74 -19.85
C ILE A 394 20.96 -11.12 -19.10
N TYR A 395 19.80 -11.00 -19.73
CA TYR A 395 18.52 -11.39 -19.14
C TYR A 395 18.48 -12.80 -18.53
N PRO A 396 19.02 -13.88 -19.16
CA PRO A 396 19.05 -15.19 -18.53
C PRO A 396 19.91 -15.24 -17.26
N LEU A 397 20.99 -14.46 -17.17
CA LEU A 397 21.78 -14.36 -15.92
C LEU A 397 20.97 -13.69 -14.81
N LEU A 398 20.19 -12.66 -15.15
CA LEU A 398 19.28 -12.01 -14.21
C LEU A 398 18.17 -12.95 -13.75
N GLN A 399 17.56 -13.71 -14.66
CA GLN A 399 16.55 -14.72 -14.32
C GLN A 399 17.17 -15.86 -13.51
N PHE A 400 18.40 -16.27 -13.80
CA PHE A 400 19.12 -17.25 -13.02
C PHE A 400 19.38 -16.74 -11.60
N ALA A 401 19.82 -15.49 -11.42
CA ALA A 401 19.95 -14.90 -10.09
C ALA A 401 18.61 -14.88 -9.32
N LYS A 402 17.51 -14.58 -10.02
CA LYS A 402 16.15 -14.65 -9.48
C LYS A 402 15.80 -16.06 -8.99
N TYR A 403 15.87 -17.09 -9.82
CA TYR A 403 15.41 -18.43 -9.40
C TYR A 403 16.44 -19.22 -8.58
N SER A 404 17.73 -18.94 -8.76
CA SER A 404 18.83 -19.73 -8.18
C SER A 404 19.53 -19.04 -7.00
N GLY A 405 19.28 -17.74 -6.75
CA GLY A 405 19.91 -17.02 -5.62
C GLY A 405 19.59 -17.65 -4.26
N ILE A 406 18.40 -18.24 -4.13
CA ILE A 406 17.98 -18.97 -2.93
C ILE A 406 18.82 -20.23 -2.65
N LEU A 407 19.44 -20.81 -3.67
CA LEU A 407 20.25 -22.03 -3.54
C LEU A 407 21.54 -21.80 -2.75
N LEU A 408 21.95 -20.54 -2.53
CA LEU A 408 23.07 -20.24 -1.65
C LEU A 408 22.76 -20.55 -0.18
N VAL A 409 21.48 -20.63 0.20
CA VAL A 409 21.04 -20.82 1.59
C VAL A 409 20.06 -21.98 1.77
N ALA A 410 19.66 -22.63 0.68
CA ALA A 410 18.71 -23.73 0.69
C ALA A 410 19.19 -24.89 -0.18
N GLN A 411 18.87 -26.11 0.26
CA GLN A 411 19.14 -27.31 -0.51
C GLN A 411 18.07 -27.51 -1.59
N VAL A 412 18.47 -28.17 -2.68
CA VAL A 412 17.58 -28.47 -3.81
C VAL A 412 17.85 -29.87 -4.32
N SER A 413 16.79 -30.57 -4.72
CA SER A 413 16.92 -31.86 -5.41
C SER A 413 17.24 -31.66 -6.89
N THR A 414 17.58 -32.73 -7.60
CA THR A 414 17.81 -32.68 -9.06
C THR A 414 16.54 -32.30 -9.82
N VAL A 415 15.37 -32.78 -9.39
CA VAL A 415 14.05 -32.40 -9.94
C VAL A 415 13.75 -30.93 -9.64
N GLY A 416 14.03 -30.47 -8.42
CA GLY A 416 13.88 -29.07 -8.03
C GLY A 416 14.77 -28.14 -8.86
N LEU A 417 16.01 -28.55 -9.13
CA LEU A 417 16.93 -27.78 -9.97
C LEU A 417 16.44 -27.71 -11.42
N ALA A 418 15.94 -28.82 -11.98
CA ALA A 418 15.33 -28.84 -13.31
C ALA A 418 14.12 -27.89 -13.39
N LEU A 419 13.30 -27.82 -12.34
CA LEU A 419 12.21 -26.86 -12.20
C LEU A 419 12.72 -25.41 -12.25
N LEU A 420 13.73 -25.05 -11.46
CA LEU A 420 14.28 -23.68 -11.43
C LEU A 420 14.89 -23.28 -12.78
N ILE A 421 15.63 -24.18 -13.42
CA ILE A 421 16.19 -23.94 -14.75
C ILE A 421 15.06 -23.77 -15.79
N ALA A 422 14.01 -24.59 -15.74
CA ALA A 422 12.86 -24.44 -16.62
C ALA A 422 12.21 -23.05 -16.48
N GLN A 423 12.12 -22.51 -15.26
CA GLN A 423 11.61 -21.15 -15.04
C GLN A 423 12.49 -20.07 -15.69
N VAL A 424 13.82 -20.22 -15.65
CA VAL A 424 14.73 -19.30 -16.34
C VAL A 424 14.45 -19.27 -17.85
N PHE A 425 14.29 -20.43 -18.49
CA PHE A 425 13.96 -20.51 -19.91
C PHE A 425 12.58 -19.93 -20.24
N VAL A 426 11.58 -20.18 -19.40
CA VAL A 426 10.21 -19.68 -19.61
C VAL A 426 10.14 -18.16 -19.55
N GLU A 427 11.01 -17.50 -18.78
CA GLU A 427 11.09 -16.04 -18.77
C GLU A 427 11.96 -15.53 -19.92
N TRP A 428 13.06 -16.23 -20.24
CA TRP A 428 14.03 -15.79 -21.24
C TRP A 428 13.54 -15.90 -22.67
N ILE A 429 12.95 -17.04 -23.08
CA ILE A 429 12.57 -17.26 -24.48
C ILE A 429 11.47 -16.29 -24.96
N PRO A 430 10.38 -16.02 -24.22
CA PRO A 430 9.43 -14.98 -24.61
C PRO A 430 10.06 -13.60 -24.71
N TYR A 431 11.06 -13.30 -23.86
CA TYR A 431 11.80 -12.05 -23.92
C TYR A 431 12.63 -11.93 -25.20
N VAL A 432 13.30 -13.01 -25.62
CA VAL A 432 14.00 -13.08 -26.92
C VAL A 432 13.02 -12.82 -28.07
N ILE A 433 11.89 -13.53 -28.09
CA ILE A 433 10.86 -13.38 -29.15
C ILE A 433 10.41 -11.91 -29.24
N TYR A 434 10.07 -11.31 -28.10
CA TYR A 434 9.65 -9.90 -28.03
C TYR A 434 10.72 -8.94 -28.55
N ARG A 435 11.98 -9.11 -28.15
CA ARG A 435 13.08 -8.21 -28.56
C ARG A 435 13.52 -8.41 -30.01
N CYS A 436 13.31 -9.59 -30.58
CA CYS A 436 13.52 -9.87 -31.99
C CYS A 436 12.32 -9.49 -32.88
N GLY A 437 11.33 -8.77 -32.35
CA GLY A 437 10.16 -8.28 -33.11
C GLY A 437 9.07 -9.33 -33.35
N GLY A 438 9.15 -10.50 -32.71
CA GLY A 438 8.14 -11.55 -32.77
C GLY A 438 6.96 -11.31 -31.81
N ASP A 439 5.83 -11.95 -32.11
CA ASP A 439 4.66 -11.95 -31.24
C ASP A 439 4.78 -13.03 -30.16
N ARG A 440 5.05 -12.60 -28.92
CA ARG A 440 5.14 -13.49 -27.76
C ARG A 440 3.84 -14.25 -27.45
N THR A 441 2.67 -13.76 -27.89
CA THR A 441 1.38 -14.39 -27.57
C THR A 441 1.16 -15.72 -28.31
N LEU A 442 1.92 -15.94 -29.39
CA LEU A 442 1.95 -17.20 -30.12
C LEU A 442 2.59 -18.32 -29.30
N LEU A 443 3.57 -17.99 -28.46
CA LEU A 443 4.19 -18.97 -27.57
C LEU A 443 3.24 -19.29 -26.40
N LYS A 444 2.76 -20.53 -26.35
CA LYS A 444 1.95 -21.02 -25.24
C LYS A 444 2.85 -21.29 -24.02
N GLU A 445 3.15 -20.24 -23.27
CA GLU A 445 4.14 -20.23 -22.17
C GLU A 445 3.97 -21.36 -21.15
N GLN A 446 2.74 -21.74 -20.78
CA GLN A 446 2.49 -22.78 -19.78
C GLN A 446 2.75 -24.18 -20.36
N ILE A 447 2.44 -24.41 -21.64
CA ILE A 447 2.82 -25.65 -22.33
C ILE A 447 4.33 -25.73 -22.49
N PHE A 448 4.97 -24.63 -22.91
CA PHE A 448 6.42 -24.54 -23.04
C PHE A 448 7.12 -24.84 -21.71
N ARG A 449 6.58 -24.34 -20.60
CA ARG A 449 7.03 -24.64 -19.24
C ARG A 449 7.00 -26.14 -18.90
N VAL A 450 5.89 -26.83 -19.20
CA VAL A 450 5.78 -28.30 -19.04
C VAL A 450 6.86 -29.00 -19.87
N PHE A 451 6.99 -28.61 -21.14
CA PHE A 451 7.93 -29.23 -22.07
C PHE A 451 9.38 -29.13 -21.60
N ILE A 452 9.85 -27.93 -21.25
CA ILE A 452 11.23 -27.73 -20.78
C ILE A 452 11.49 -28.48 -19.48
N PHE A 453 10.55 -28.46 -18.54
CA PHE A 453 10.71 -29.21 -17.28
C PHE A 453 10.82 -30.72 -17.51
N LEU A 454 9.97 -31.29 -18.37
CA LEU A 454 10.04 -32.71 -18.72
C LEU A 454 11.35 -33.04 -19.44
N LEU A 455 11.76 -32.23 -20.41
CA LEU A 455 13.02 -32.43 -21.14
C LEU A 455 14.23 -32.45 -20.20
N LEU A 456 14.32 -31.48 -19.29
CA LEU A 456 15.41 -31.41 -18.31
C LEU A 456 15.36 -32.58 -17.33
N THR A 457 14.19 -32.96 -16.82
CA THR A 457 14.05 -34.07 -15.88
C THR A 457 14.38 -35.41 -16.54
N VAL A 458 13.92 -35.65 -17.77
CA VAL A 458 14.27 -36.86 -18.54
C VAL A 458 15.78 -36.91 -18.80
N SER A 459 16.41 -35.77 -19.08
CA SER A 459 17.87 -35.70 -19.22
C SER A 459 18.58 -36.13 -17.93
N VAL A 460 18.10 -35.68 -16.77
CA VAL A 460 18.62 -36.12 -15.46
C VAL A 460 18.43 -37.63 -15.27
N VAL A 461 17.26 -38.18 -15.59
CA VAL A 461 16.96 -39.63 -15.51
C VAL A 461 17.94 -40.44 -16.34
N ILE A 462 18.22 -40.02 -17.58
CA ILE A 462 19.15 -40.71 -18.49
C ILE A 462 20.57 -40.69 -17.91
N VAL A 463 21.04 -39.52 -17.44
CA VAL A 463 22.40 -39.35 -16.90
C VAL A 463 22.58 -40.16 -15.62
N GLN A 464 21.59 -40.15 -14.72
CA GLN A 464 21.66 -40.87 -13.44
C GLN A 464 21.28 -42.35 -13.57
N ARG A 465 20.72 -42.76 -14.72
CA ARG A 465 20.18 -44.11 -14.97
C ARG A 465 19.16 -44.53 -13.91
N ASP A 466 18.36 -43.59 -13.42
CA ASP A 466 17.38 -43.82 -12.37
C ASP A 466 15.99 -43.32 -12.81
N ALA A 467 15.14 -44.25 -13.23
CA ALA A 467 13.76 -43.97 -13.60
C ALA A 467 12.86 -43.64 -12.39
N ALA A 468 13.28 -43.98 -11.16
CA ALA A 468 12.50 -43.71 -9.95
C ALA A 468 12.32 -42.20 -9.71
N ILE A 469 13.20 -41.36 -10.28
CA ILE A 469 13.08 -39.89 -10.27
C ILE A 469 11.69 -39.43 -10.79
N LEU A 470 11.18 -40.08 -11.84
CA LEU A 470 9.86 -39.79 -12.43
C LEU A 470 8.68 -40.27 -11.56
N LEU A 471 8.96 -41.06 -10.52
CA LEU A 471 7.98 -41.56 -9.56
C LEU A 471 8.07 -40.84 -8.21
N THR A 472 9.02 -39.91 -8.05
CA THR A 472 9.12 -39.12 -6.83
C THR A 472 7.87 -38.24 -6.64
N GLY A 473 7.42 -38.10 -5.40
CA GLY A 473 6.28 -37.22 -5.08
C GLY A 473 6.51 -35.77 -5.52
N GLN A 474 7.77 -35.31 -5.48
CA GLN A 474 8.14 -33.96 -5.93
C GLN A 474 7.90 -33.78 -7.44
N PHE A 475 8.36 -34.73 -8.26
CA PHE A 475 8.14 -34.70 -9.70
C PHE A 475 6.65 -34.70 -10.04
N VAL A 476 5.89 -35.62 -9.43
CA VAL A 476 4.45 -35.73 -9.66
C VAL A 476 3.71 -34.44 -9.26
N ALA A 477 4.05 -33.86 -8.11
CA ALA A 477 3.43 -32.61 -7.65
C ALA A 477 3.72 -31.44 -8.60
N ILE A 478 4.96 -31.27 -9.06
CA ILE A 478 5.34 -30.23 -10.01
C ILE A 478 4.64 -30.44 -11.36
N LEU A 479 4.61 -31.67 -11.86
CA LEU A 479 3.96 -32.01 -13.11
C LEU A 479 2.46 -31.71 -13.06
N LEU A 480 1.77 -32.14 -11.99
CA LEU A 480 0.35 -31.85 -11.80
C LEU A 480 0.09 -30.35 -11.74
N TRP A 481 0.93 -29.59 -11.01
CA TRP A 481 0.82 -28.14 -10.93
C TRP A 481 0.97 -27.48 -12.30
N TYR A 482 1.95 -27.89 -13.11
CA TYR A 482 2.12 -27.36 -14.47
C TYR A 482 1.01 -27.76 -15.42
N CYS A 483 0.59 -29.03 -15.41
CA CYS A 483 -0.51 -29.52 -16.23
C CYS A 483 -1.81 -28.77 -15.92
N ALA A 484 -2.11 -28.53 -14.63
CA ALA A 484 -3.29 -27.76 -14.22
C ALA A 484 -3.29 -26.34 -14.80
N ARG A 485 -2.10 -25.71 -14.88
CA ARG A 485 -1.93 -24.36 -15.44
C ARG A 485 -1.95 -24.31 -16.96
N SER A 486 -1.58 -25.41 -17.63
CA SER A 486 -1.55 -25.48 -19.09
C SER A 486 -2.89 -25.87 -19.72
N VAL A 487 -3.90 -26.25 -18.94
CA VAL A 487 -5.20 -26.77 -19.46
C VAL A 487 -5.84 -25.84 -20.49
N SER A 488 -5.89 -24.52 -20.24
CA SER A 488 -6.54 -23.57 -21.16
C SER A 488 -5.79 -23.47 -22.49
N GLN A 489 -4.47 -23.36 -22.44
CA GLN A 489 -3.61 -23.31 -23.62
C GLN A 489 -3.63 -24.63 -24.40
N ALA A 490 -3.67 -25.76 -23.69
CA ALA A 490 -3.76 -27.09 -24.32
C ALA A 490 -5.08 -27.23 -25.08
N LYS A 491 -6.21 -26.85 -24.47
CA LYS A 491 -7.52 -26.83 -25.14
C LYS A 491 -7.52 -25.96 -26.39
N GLU A 492 -6.89 -24.79 -26.32
CA GLU A 492 -6.76 -23.89 -27.46
C GLU A 492 -5.94 -24.53 -28.59
N LEU A 493 -4.79 -25.14 -28.26
CA LEU A 493 -3.92 -25.81 -29.23
C LEU A 493 -4.62 -27.00 -29.89
N PHE A 494 -5.33 -27.82 -29.11
CA PHE A 494 -6.13 -28.93 -29.66
C PHE A 494 -7.26 -28.45 -30.57
N ARG A 495 -7.95 -27.35 -30.22
CA ARG A 495 -9.01 -26.78 -31.06
C ARG A 495 -8.49 -26.24 -32.39
N ASN A 496 -7.28 -25.69 -32.39
CA ASN A 496 -6.68 -25.08 -33.58
C ASN A 496 -5.85 -26.06 -34.41
N ALA A 497 -5.66 -27.30 -33.92
CA ALA A 497 -4.94 -28.34 -34.63
C ALA A 497 -5.74 -28.78 -35.86
N HIS A 498 -5.14 -28.64 -37.03
CA HIS A 498 -5.66 -29.13 -38.30
C HIS A 498 -4.63 -30.08 -38.89
N LEU A 499 -5.11 -31.19 -39.45
CA LEU A 499 -4.25 -32.11 -40.16
C LEU A 499 -3.87 -31.47 -41.49
N ILE A 500 -2.57 -31.36 -41.74
CA ILE A 500 -2.04 -30.96 -43.05
C ILE A 500 -2.09 -32.22 -43.93
N TRP A 501 -3.28 -32.56 -44.43
CA TRP A 501 -3.40 -33.50 -45.55
C TRP A 501 -3.30 -32.68 -46.83
N ASN A 502 -2.24 -32.93 -47.59
CA ASN A 502 -2.15 -32.53 -49.00
C ASN A 502 -2.95 -33.51 -49.87
#